data_AF-A0A1D1XN91-F1
#
_entry.id   AF-A0A1D1XN91-F1
#
_cell.length_a   1.000
_cell.length_b   1.000
_cell.length_c   1.000
_cell.angle_alpha   90.00
_cell.angle_beta   90.00
_cell.angle_gamma   90.00
#
_symmetry.space_group_name_H-M   'P 1'
#
loop_
_entity.id
_entity.type
_entity.pdbx_description
1 polymer ?
#
loop_
_entity_poly.entity_id
_entity_poly.type
_entity_poly.pdbx_seq_one_letter_code
_entity_poly.pdbx_strand_id
1 'polypeptide(L)'
;MQAITKGLEKVELELTASENDGPVSEVFRKTLKEFMVVAEAEVKSLKSLYATTGRNADALALYFGEDPARCPFEQVVATLLNFVRMFRKAHEENCKQAELERKKAQKEEEMARSKAENPSRKRARQPV
;
A
#
# COMPACT_ATOMS: atom_id res chain seq x y z
N MET A 1 8.68 -12.79 -15.02
CA MET A 1 9.17 -12.11 -16.24
C MET A 1 9.78 -13.03 -17.31
N GLN A 2 10.31 -14.21 -16.97
CA GLN A 2 11.00 -15.08 -17.92
C GLN A 2 10.13 -15.52 -19.11
N ALA A 3 8.87 -15.88 -18.87
CA ALA A 3 7.95 -16.34 -19.93
C ALA A 3 7.74 -15.29 -21.03
N ILE A 4 7.54 -14.02 -20.63
CA ILE A 4 7.36 -12.90 -21.56
C ILE A 4 8.63 -12.67 -22.39
N THR A 5 9.81 -12.72 -21.75
CA THR A 5 11.09 -12.53 -22.44
C THR A 5 11.34 -13.65 -23.45
N LYS A 6 11.14 -14.90 -23.05
CA LYS A 6 11.25 -16.07 -23.94
C LYS A 6 10.22 -16.04 -25.07
N GLY A 7 9.02 -15.52 -24.81
CA GLY A 7 8.01 -15.33 -25.84
C GLY A 7 8.49 -14.37 -26.92
N LEU A 8 9.06 -13.24 -26.52
CA LEU A 8 9.59 -12.24 -27.45
C LEU A 8 10.79 -12.76 -28.25
N GLU A 9 11.71 -13.49 -27.60
CA GLU A 9 12.84 -14.16 -28.27
C GLU A 9 12.37 -15.12 -29.35
N LYS A 10 11.29 -15.87 -29.10
CA LYS A 10 10.71 -16.76 -30.12
C LYS A 10 10.14 -15.97 -31.29
N VAL A 11 9.47 -14.85 -31.03
CA VAL A 11 8.93 -14.00 -32.10
C VAL A 11 10.05 -13.44 -32.98
N GLU A 12 11.18 -13.04 -32.38
CA GLU A 12 12.36 -12.58 -33.11
C GLU A 12 12.98 -13.69 -33.99
N LEU A 13 13.00 -14.93 -33.49
CA LEU A 13 13.45 -16.09 -34.27
C LEU A 13 12.51 -16.37 -35.46
N GLU A 14 11.20 -16.32 -35.27
CA GLU A 14 10.22 -16.47 -36.36
C GLU A 14 10.35 -15.36 -37.41
N LEU A 15 10.59 -14.11 -36.97
CA LEU A 15 10.84 -13.00 -37.88
C LEU A 15 12.07 -13.26 -38.75
N THR A 16 13.16 -13.72 -38.14
CA THR A 16 14.41 -14.07 -38.86
C THR A 16 14.20 -15.24 -39.82
N ALA A 17 13.50 -16.30 -39.38
CA ALA A 17 13.22 -17.47 -40.21
C ALA A 17 12.43 -17.10 -41.46
N SER A 18 11.42 -16.22 -41.31
CA SER A 18 10.52 -15.82 -42.39
C SER A 18 11.17 -15.05 -43.54
N GLU A 19 12.43 -14.62 -43.40
CA GLU A 19 13.18 -13.99 -44.49
C GLU A 19 13.44 -14.95 -45.65
N ASN A 20 13.48 -16.26 -45.38
CA ASN A 20 13.73 -17.29 -46.38
C ASN A 20 12.46 -17.77 -47.11
N ASP A 21 11.27 -17.33 -46.68
CA ASP A 21 9.99 -17.80 -47.22
C ASP A 21 9.60 -17.13 -48.55
N GLY A 22 10.36 -16.12 -48.99
CA GLY A 22 10.08 -15.39 -50.22
C GLY A 22 8.89 -14.42 -50.11
N PRO A 23 8.23 -14.06 -51.24
CA PRO A 23 7.21 -13.01 -51.26
C PRO A 23 5.97 -13.30 -50.40
N VAL A 24 5.66 -14.57 -50.15
CA VAL A 24 4.48 -14.97 -49.38
C VAL A 24 4.53 -14.47 -47.92
N SER A 25 5.72 -14.24 -47.36
CA SER A 25 5.90 -13.76 -45.98
C SER A 25 6.01 -12.23 -45.85
N GLU A 26 5.89 -11.46 -46.94
CA GLU A 26 6.13 -10.01 -46.90
C GLU A 26 5.18 -9.28 -45.92
N VAL A 27 3.88 -9.58 -46.01
CA VAL A 27 2.87 -8.99 -45.12
C VAL A 27 3.09 -9.42 -43.66
N PHE A 28 3.48 -10.68 -43.46
CA PHE A 28 3.82 -11.21 -42.13
C PHE A 28 5.01 -10.46 -41.53
N ARG A 29 6.12 -10.36 -42.25
CA ARG A 29 7.34 -9.66 -41.82
C ARG A 29 7.08 -8.20 -41.50
N LYS A 30 6.29 -7.50 -42.33
CA LYS A 30 5.92 -6.10 -42.07
C LYS A 30 5.15 -5.96 -40.75
N THR A 31 4.07 -6.74 -40.61
CA THR A 31 3.23 -6.73 -39.41
C THR A 31 4.03 -7.09 -38.16
N LEU A 32 4.90 -8.10 -38.26
CA LEU A 32 5.68 -8.58 -37.14
C LEU A 32 6.75 -7.58 -36.70
N LYS A 33 7.39 -6.86 -37.63
CA LYS A 33 8.33 -5.77 -37.30
C LYS A 33 7.63 -4.65 -36.54
N GLU A 34 6.45 -4.22 -36.99
CA GLU A 34 5.65 -3.19 -36.30
C GLU A 34 5.26 -3.63 -34.89
N PHE A 35 4.84 -4.89 -34.73
CA PHE A 35 4.57 -5.49 -33.43
C PHE A 35 5.80 -5.50 -32.52
N MET A 36 6.96 -5.95 -33.03
CA MET A 36 8.20 -6.08 -32.25
C MET A 36 8.66 -4.75 -31.66
N VAL A 37 8.55 -3.64 -32.41
CA VAL A 37 8.91 -2.30 -31.90
C VAL A 37 8.15 -1.95 -30.62
N VAL A 38 6.84 -2.22 -30.61
CA VAL A 38 5.99 -1.94 -29.44
C VAL A 38 6.27 -2.95 -28.33
N ALA A 39 6.30 -4.24 -28.66
CA ALA A 39 6.47 -5.31 -27.69
C ALA A 39 7.82 -5.22 -26.95
N GLU A 40 8.91 -4.93 -27.64
CA GLU A 40 10.22 -4.72 -27.02
C GLU A 40 10.23 -3.55 -26.04
N ALA A 41 9.62 -2.43 -26.43
CA ALA A 41 9.53 -1.24 -25.57
C ALA A 41 8.74 -1.54 -24.29
N GLU A 42 7.59 -2.21 -24.42
CA GLU A 42 6.75 -2.61 -23.28
C GLU A 42 7.45 -3.63 -22.38
N VAL A 43 8.09 -4.65 -22.95
CA VAL A 43 8.84 -5.65 -22.17
C VAL A 43 10.01 -5.00 -21.43
N LYS A 44 10.72 -4.06 -22.06
CA LYS A 44 11.79 -3.28 -21.41
C LYS A 44 11.26 -2.43 -20.26
N SER A 45 10.15 -1.71 -20.47
CA SER A 45 9.48 -0.92 -19.43
C SER A 45 9.08 -1.79 -18.24
N LEU A 46 8.44 -2.93 -18.52
CA LEU A 46 7.99 -3.87 -17.50
C LEU A 46 9.17 -4.47 -16.71
N LYS A 47 10.26 -4.86 -17.38
CA LYS A 47 11.50 -5.33 -16.72
C LYS A 47 12.05 -4.28 -15.75
N SER A 48 12.12 -3.02 -16.18
CA SER A 48 12.61 -1.91 -15.36
C SER A 48 11.74 -1.70 -14.11
N LEU A 49 10.42 -1.75 -14.28
CA LEU A 49 9.46 -1.63 -13.20
C LEU A 49 9.63 -2.75 -12.17
N TYR A 50 9.66 -4.02 -12.62
CA TYR A 50 9.85 -5.16 -11.73
C TYR A 50 11.18 -5.09 -10.96
N ALA A 51 12.27 -4.71 -11.63
CA ALA A 51 13.57 -4.59 -10.98
C ALA A 51 13.57 -3.48 -9.91
N THR A 52 12.97 -2.33 -10.22
CA THR A 52 12.92 -1.20 -9.28
C THR A 52 12.01 -1.50 -8.09
N THR A 53 10.82 -2.04 -8.35
CA THR A 53 9.88 -2.45 -7.31
C THR A 53 10.46 -3.55 -6.41
N GLY A 54 11.16 -4.53 -6.98
CA GLY A 54 11.87 -5.56 -6.22
C GLY A 54 12.90 -4.97 -5.27
N ARG A 55 13.80 -4.10 -5.76
CA ARG A 55 14.80 -3.42 -4.93
C ARG A 55 14.17 -2.59 -3.80
N ASN A 56 13.05 -1.94 -4.07
CA ASN A 56 12.35 -1.17 -3.05
C ASN A 56 11.77 -2.06 -1.94
N ALA A 57 11.24 -3.24 -2.30
CA ALA A 57 10.75 -4.21 -1.33
C ALA A 57 11.90 -4.81 -0.50
N ASP A 58 13.02 -5.14 -1.13
CA ASP A 58 14.22 -5.62 -0.44
C ASP A 58 14.74 -4.57 0.55
N ALA A 59 14.78 -3.29 0.14
CA ALA A 59 15.19 -2.19 1.02
C ALA A 59 14.26 -2.02 2.22
N LEU A 60 12.95 -2.23 2.05
CA LEU A 60 12.00 -2.21 3.17
C LEU A 60 12.22 -3.37 4.13
N ALA A 61 12.43 -4.59 3.62
CA ALA A 61 12.76 -5.74 4.46
C ALA A 61 14.02 -5.45 5.30
N LEU A 62 15.08 -4.95 4.67
CA LEU A 62 16.31 -4.55 5.37
C LEU A 62 16.08 -3.45 6.42
N TYR A 63 15.26 -2.44 6.10
CA TYR A 63 14.94 -1.36 7.03
C TYR A 63 14.28 -1.87 8.32
N PHE A 64 13.46 -2.92 8.22
CA PHE A 64 12.84 -3.58 9.37
C PHE A 64 13.70 -4.68 10.01
N GLY A 65 14.94 -4.87 9.55
CA GLY A 65 15.85 -5.88 10.08
C GLY A 65 15.55 -7.31 9.62
N GLU A 66 14.74 -7.46 8.57
CA GLU A 66 14.40 -8.74 7.96
C GLU A 66 15.39 -9.10 6.84
N ASP A 67 15.49 -10.39 6.53
CA ASP A 67 16.24 -10.89 5.39
C ASP A 67 15.36 -10.85 4.12
N PRO A 68 15.72 -10.06 3.08
CA PRO A 68 14.95 -10.00 1.83
C PRO A 68 14.74 -11.37 1.16
N ALA A 69 15.69 -12.30 1.28
CA ALA A 69 15.56 -13.63 0.70
C ALA A 69 14.45 -14.47 1.36
N ARG A 70 14.03 -14.07 2.57
CA ARG A 70 12.97 -14.71 3.36
C ARG A 70 11.67 -13.90 3.39
N CYS A 71 11.67 -12.72 2.76
CA CYS A 71 10.53 -11.82 2.68
C CYS A 71 10.11 -11.64 1.21
N PRO A 72 9.28 -12.53 0.65
CA PRO A 72 8.78 -12.36 -0.70
C PRO A 72 8.00 -11.05 -0.85
N PHE A 73 8.00 -10.52 -2.07
CA PHE A 73 7.35 -9.24 -2.39
C PHE A 73 5.89 -9.19 -1.91
N GLU A 74 5.14 -10.27 -2.08
CA GLU A 74 3.75 -10.41 -1.65
C GLU A 74 3.59 -10.25 -0.14
N GLN A 75 4.55 -10.76 0.64
CA GLN A 75 4.55 -10.62 2.09
C GLN A 75 4.83 -9.17 2.51
N VAL A 76 5.75 -8.49 1.83
CA VAL A 76 6.01 -7.05 2.08
C VAL A 76 4.72 -6.24 1.84
N VAL A 77 4.05 -6.46 0.71
CA VAL A 77 2.78 -5.78 0.37
C VAL A 77 1.68 -6.11 1.38
N ALA A 78 1.52 -7.38 1.76
CA ALA A 78 0.52 -7.81 2.74
C ALA A 78 0.76 -7.16 4.11
N THR A 79 2.03 -7.06 4.52
CA THR A 79 2.42 -6.42 5.78
C THR A 79 2.05 -4.95 5.80
N LEU A 80 2.41 -4.20 4.75
CA LEU A 80 2.05 -2.79 4.62
C LEU A 80 0.53 -2.57 4.59
N LEU A 81 -0.20 -3.40 3.84
CA LEU A 81 -1.66 -3.33 3.78
C LEU A 81 -2.29 -3.57 5.16
N ASN A 82 -1.80 -4.58 5.90
CA ASN A 82 -2.26 -4.88 7.25
C ASN A 82 -1.95 -3.74 8.21
N PHE A 83 -0.75 -3.17 8.15
CA PHE A 83 -0.37 -2.00 8.93
C PHE A 83 -1.34 -0.83 8.70
N VAL A 84 -1.58 -0.45 7.45
CA VAL A 84 -2.50 0.66 7.11
C VAL A 84 -3.92 0.38 7.63
N ARG A 85 -4.41 -0.87 7.48
CA ARG A 85 -5.72 -1.26 8.01
C ARG A 85 -5.80 -1.13 9.53
N MET A 86 -4.81 -1.66 10.24
CA MET A 86 -4.77 -1.60 11.71
C MET A 86 -4.61 -0.16 12.21
N PHE A 87 -3.76 0.63 11.56
CA PHE A 87 -3.53 2.03 11.91
C PHE A 87 -4.81 2.86 11.78
N ARG A 88 -5.56 2.69 10.67
CA ARG A 88 -6.86 3.36 10.49
C ARG A 88 -7.86 2.97 11.58
N LYS A 89 -7.95 1.68 11.90
CA LYS A 89 -8.83 1.18 12.95
C LYS A 89 -8.46 1.79 14.32
N ALA A 90 -7.18 1.80 14.68
CA ALA A 90 -6.71 2.40 15.93
C ALA A 90 -7.01 3.91 15.98
N HIS A 91 -6.87 4.61 14.85
CA HIS A 91 -7.23 6.03 14.78
C HIS A 91 -8.72 6.26 15.05
N GLU A 92 -9.60 5.46 14.45
CA GLU A 92 -11.05 5.55 14.71
C GLU A 92 -11.40 5.26 16.18
N GLU A 93 -10.77 4.25 16.78
CA GLU A 93 -10.95 3.89 18.19
C GLU A 93 -10.47 5.01 19.13
N ASN A 94 -9.31 5.60 18.85
CA ASN A 94 -8.77 6.73 19.62
C ASN A 94 -9.68 7.96 19.55
N CYS A 95 -10.24 8.28 18.37
CA CYS A 95 -11.18 9.38 18.22
C CYS A 95 -12.47 9.17 19.05
N LYS A 96 -13.02 7.95 19.06
CA LYS A 96 -14.20 7.61 19.89
C LYS A 96 -13.89 7.73 21.38
N GLN A 97 -12.73 7.24 21.81
CA GLN A 97 -12.30 7.32 23.20
C GLN A 97 -12.12 8.77 23.66
N ALA A 98 -11.46 9.61 22.86
CA ALA A 98 -11.27 11.02 23.16
C ALA A 98 -12.59 11.78 23.30
N GLU A 99 -13.60 11.47 22.46
CA GLU A 99 -14.92 12.09 22.56
C GLU A 99 -15.65 11.69 23.86
N LEU A 100 -15.56 10.41 24.25
CA LEU A 100 -16.15 9.91 25.49
C LEU A 100 -15.51 10.55 26.73
N GLU A 101 -14.18 10.66 26.75
CA GLU A 101 -13.44 11.31 27.84
C GLU A 101 -13.80 12.80 27.94
N ARG A 102 -13.88 13.51 26.81
CA ARG A 102 -14.31 14.92 26.79
C ARG A 102 -15.71 15.09 27.37
N LYS A 103 -16.66 14.21 27.00
CA LYS A 103 -18.03 14.25 27.54
C LYS A 103 -18.08 13.95 29.04
N LYS A 104 -17.25 13.02 29.54
CA LYS A 104 -17.17 12.72 30.98
C LYS A 104 -16.60 13.90 31.76
N ALA A 105 -15.50 14.49 31.29
CA ALA A 105 -14.90 15.67 31.93
C ALA A 105 -15.88 16.84 32.02
N GLN A 106 -16.62 17.13 30.95
CA GLN A 106 -17.64 18.19 30.94
C GLN A 106 -18.75 17.94 31.98
N LYS A 107 -19.23 16.70 32.09
CA LYS A 107 -20.25 16.33 33.08
C LYS A 107 -19.74 16.42 34.52
N GLU A 108 -18.49 16.02 34.76
CA GLU A 108 -17.87 16.11 36.08
C GLU A 108 -17.65 17.57 36.50
N GLU A 109 -17.21 18.44 35.58
CA GLU A 109 -17.12 19.89 35.81
C GLU A 109 -18.48 20.53 36.11
N GLU A 110 -19.53 20.17 35.36
CA GLU A 110 -20.89 20.66 35.59
C GLU A 110 -21.44 20.21 36.96
N MET A 111 -21.21 18.95 37.34
CA MET A 111 -21.56 18.43 38.67
C MET A 111 -20.76 19.12 39.79
N ALA A 112 -19.49 19.46 39.57
CA ALA A 112 -18.69 20.17 40.55
C ALA A 112 -19.16 21.63 40.73
N ARG A 113 -19.47 22.34 39.64
CA ARG A 113 -19.99 23.71 39.67
C ARG A 113 -21.36 23.79 40.36
N SER A 114 -22.29 22.90 40.01
CA SER A 114 -23.62 22.85 40.62
C SER A 114 -23.59 22.52 42.12
N LYS A 115 -22.60 21.74 42.60
CA LYS A 115 -22.36 21.52 44.04
C LYS A 115 -21.74 22.73 44.74
N ALA A 116 -20.87 23.48 44.06
CA ALA A 116 -20.24 24.69 44.61
C ALA A 116 -21.24 25.86 44.72
N GLU A 117 -22.21 25.94 43.81
CA GLU A 117 -23.26 26.97 43.80
C GLU A 117 -24.39 26.76 44.81
N ASN A 118 -24.36 25.69 45.64
CA ASN A 118 -25.40 25.40 46.63
C ASN A 118 -24.88 25.47 48.10
N PRO A 119 -24.80 26.66 48.74
CA PRO A 119 -24.19 26.84 50.07
C PRO A 119 -25.16 26.62 51.25
N SER A 120 -26.36 26.07 51.04
CA SER A 120 -27.44 26.12 52.01
C SER A 120 -27.47 24.93 52.99
N ARG A 121 -26.46 24.83 53.90
CA ARG A 121 -26.61 24.18 55.24
C ARG A 121 -25.39 24.22 56.17
N LYS A 122 -24.74 25.38 56.39
CA LYS A 122 -23.84 25.55 57.56
C LYS A 122 -23.94 26.94 58.20
N ARG A 123 -25.15 27.37 58.59
CA ARG A 123 -25.37 28.31 59.71
C ARG A 123 -26.74 28.01 60.35
N ALA A 124 -26.84 26.88 61.01
CA ALA A 124 -27.89 26.62 61.99
C ALA A 124 -27.24 25.81 63.12
N ARG A 125 -27.38 26.30 64.35
CA ARG A 125 -26.72 25.92 65.63
C ARG A 125 -25.51 26.82 65.93
N GLN A 126 -25.48 27.61 67.00
CA GLN A 126 -26.11 27.40 68.33
C GLN A 126 -26.12 28.72 69.17
N PRO A 127 -26.57 28.74 70.45
CA PRO A 127 -27.56 29.71 70.95
C PRO A 127 -27.08 30.59 72.13
N VAL A 128 -27.97 31.51 72.53
CA VAL A 128 -27.99 32.42 73.71
C VAL A 128 -26.98 33.55 73.70
#